data_AF-A0A7U6KLH0-F1
#
_entry.id   AF-A0A7U6KLH0-F1
#
_cell.length_a   1.000
_cell.length_b   1.000
_cell.length_c   1.000
_cell.angle_alpha   90.00
_cell.angle_beta   90.00
_cell.angle_gamma   90.00
#
_symmetry.space_group_name_H-M   'P 1'
#
loop_
_entity.id
_entity.type
_entity.pdbx_description
1 polymer ?
#
loop_
_entity_poly.entity_id
_entity_poly.type
_entity_poly.pdbx_seq_one_letter_code
_entity_poly.pdbx_strand_id
1 'polypeptide(L)'
;MASQYLQDEHADADIKLYDTQDNAYLDLTSGRVRGMMSDKVTGTDWLKTEAGSGYEIKGQEISSDDDAMGIAFRKGDPLVAKFNAALAELKDNGTYDQITGSYFGTSSTAAAQKSSRD
;
A
#
# COMPACT_ATOMS: atom_id res chain seq x y z
N MET A 1 4.93 4.58 8.36
CA MET A 1 3.46 4.78 8.35
C MET A 1 3.16 6.24 8.01
N ALA A 2 2.17 6.51 7.17
CA ALA A 2 1.85 7.85 6.64
C ALA A 2 1.68 8.95 7.71
N SER A 3 1.02 8.64 8.83
CA SER A 3 0.82 9.60 9.93
C SER A 3 2.14 10.03 10.58
N GLN A 4 3.03 9.08 10.85
CA GLN A 4 4.34 9.35 11.44
C GLN A 4 5.18 10.24 10.51
N TYR A 5 5.19 9.93 9.21
CA TYR A 5 5.90 10.75 8.22
C TYR A 5 5.39 12.19 8.21
N LEU A 6 4.06 12.40 8.19
CA LEU A 6 3.49 13.75 8.24
C LEU A 6 3.90 14.50 9.52
N GLN A 7 3.90 13.82 10.67
CA GLN A 7 4.27 14.44 11.94
C GLN A 7 5.76 14.80 12.03
N ASP A 8 6.62 13.98 11.43
CA ASP A 8 8.08 14.19 11.47
C ASP A 8 8.55 15.23 10.44
N GLU A 9 8.03 15.15 9.20
CA GLU A 9 8.53 15.95 8.06
C GLU A 9 7.69 17.21 7.79
N HIS A 10 6.47 17.29 8.32
CA HIS A 10 5.53 18.39 8.09
C HIS A 10 4.91 18.90 9.40
N ALA A 11 5.73 19.06 10.43
CA ALA A 11 5.31 19.51 11.77
C ALA A 11 4.70 20.93 11.78
N ASP A 12 4.85 21.70 10.70
CA ASP A 12 4.25 23.03 10.49
C ASP A 12 2.81 22.96 9.94
N ALA A 13 2.37 21.80 9.46
CA ALA A 13 0.99 21.58 9.02
C ALA A 13 0.03 21.38 10.22
N ASP A 14 -1.23 21.80 10.04
CA ASP A 14 -2.31 21.42 10.96
C ASP A 14 -2.73 19.96 10.71
N ILE A 15 -2.12 19.03 11.46
CA ILE A 15 -2.29 17.59 11.26
C ILE A 15 -3.51 17.08 12.01
N LYS A 16 -4.46 16.53 11.26
CA LYS A 16 -5.61 15.81 11.80
C LYS A 16 -5.46 14.30 11.58
N LEU A 17 -5.45 13.55 12.67
CA LEU A 17 -5.42 12.09 12.65
C LEU A 17 -6.83 11.53 12.62
N TYR A 18 -6.98 10.39 11.95
CA TYR A 18 -8.21 9.63 11.85
C TYR A 18 -7.97 8.20 12.29
N ASP A 19 -9.00 7.58 12.84
CA ASP A 19 -9.05 6.17 13.21
C ASP A 19 -9.04 5.24 11.98
N THR A 20 -9.65 5.68 10.88
CA THR A 20 -9.76 4.94 9.63
C THR A 20 -9.42 5.81 8.42
N GLN A 21 -8.95 5.15 7.35
CA GLN A 21 -8.68 5.81 6.07
C GLN A 21 -9.94 6.39 5.44
N ASP A 22 -11.08 5.72 5.60
CA ASP A 22 -12.38 6.15 5.07
C ASP A 22 -12.83 7.48 5.69
N ASN A 23 -12.63 7.66 7.00
CA ASN A 23 -12.93 8.93 7.67
C ASN A 23 -12.04 10.08 7.15
N ALA A 24 -10.79 9.80 6.79
CA ALA A 24 -9.92 10.78 6.14
C ALA A 24 -10.42 11.17 4.73
N TYR A 25 -10.88 10.19 3.92
CA TYR A 25 -11.50 10.47 2.61
C TYR A 25 -12.79 11.30 2.74
N LEU A 26 -13.62 11.04 3.75
CA LEU A 26 -14.82 11.82 4.02
C LEU A 26 -14.49 13.28 4.38
N ASP A 27 -13.47 13.52 5.20
CA ASP A 27 -13.05 14.88 5.54
C ASP A 27 -12.41 15.60 4.35
N LEU A 28 -11.66 14.89 3.50
CA LEU A 28 -11.14 15.46 2.26
C LEU A 28 -12.29 15.86 1.32
N THR A 29 -13.23 14.96 1.08
CA THR A 29 -14.35 15.20 0.14
C THR A 29 -15.33 16.27 0.63
N SER A 30 -15.46 16.43 1.95
CA SER A 30 -16.24 17.52 2.54
C SER A 30 -15.51 18.87 2.60
N GLY A 31 -14.22 18.92 2.24
CA GLY A 31 -13.40 20.12 2.29
C GLY A 31 -12.93 20.51 3.69
N ARG A 32 -13.10 19.64 4.71
CA ARG A 32 -12.59 19.85 6.07
C ARG A 32 -11.07 19.77 6.16
N VAL A 33 -10.44 19.03 5.26
CA VAL A 33 -8.97 19.03 5.05
C VAL A 33 -8.64 19.34 3.61
N ARG A 34 -7.47 19.94 3.37
CA ARG A 34 -7.05 20.37 2.03
C ARG A 34 -6.31 19.28 1.24
N GLY A 35 -5.78 18.28 1.95
CA GLY A 35 -5.04 17.15 1.42
C GLY A 35 -4.97 16.04 2.46
N MET A 36 -4.57 14.86 2.01
CA MET A 36 -4.38 13.69 2.86
C MET A 36 -3.21 12.86 2.35
N MET A 37 -2.59 12.12 3.26
CA MET A 37 -1.60 11.11 2.91
C MET A 37 -2.26 9.73 2.95
N SER A 38 -1.90 8.87 2.00
CA SER A 38 -2.45 7.52 1.83
C SER A 38 -1.36 6.62 1.25
N ASP A 39 -1.45 5.32 1.51
CA ASP A 39 -0.60 4.33 0.84
C ASP A 39 -0.97 4.29 -0.66
N LYS A 40 0.04 4.20 -1.52
CA LYS A 40 -0.10 4.34 -2.98
C LYS A 40 -1.20 3.46 -3.59
N VAL A 41 -1.25 2.20 -3.19
CA VAL A 41 -2.24 1.24 -3.71
C VAL A 41 -3.65 1.68 -3.32
N THR A 42 -3.87 1.95 -2.03
CA THR A 42 -5.19 2.36 -1.52
C THR A 42 -5.65 3.71 -2.07
N GLY A 43 -4.74 4.69 -2.19
CA GLY A 43 -5.03 5.98 -2.79
C GLY A 43 -5.37 5.86 -4.28
N THR A 44 -4.62 5.05 -5.02
CA THR A 44 -4.85 4.81 -6.46
C THR A 44 -6.19 4.10 -6.71
N ASP A 45 -6.55 3.14 -5.86
CA ASP A 45 -7.85 2.47 -5.97
C ASP A 45 -9.00 3.40 -5.61
N TRP A 46 -8.85 4.25 -4.60
CA TRP A 46 -9.87 5.24 -4.24
C TRP A 46 -10.12 6.25 -5.37
N LEU A 47 -9.08 6.67 -6.11
CA LEU A 47 -9.24 7.57 -7.27
C LEU A 47 -10.07 6.97 -8.41
N LYS A 48 -10.28 5.65 -8.45
CA LYS A 48 -11.16 4.99 -9.42
C LYS A 48 -12.65 5.10 -9.04
N THR A 49 -12.96 5.57 -7.83
CA THR A 49 -14.35 5.74 -7.35
C THR A 49 -14.93 7.09 -7.76
N GLU A 50 -16.26 7.24 -7.69
CA GLU A 50 -16.93 8.52 -7.93
C GLU A 50 -16.44 9.61 -6.97
N ALA A 51 -16.28 9.29 -5.68
CA ALA A 51 -15.79 10.22 -4.67
C ALA A 51 -14.35 10.71 -4.93
N GLY A 52 -13.52 9.87 -5.56
CA GLY A 52 -12.15 10.18 -5.92
C GLY A 52 -11.97 10.89 -7.27
N SER A 53 -13.00 10.92 -8.12
CA SER A 53 -12.89 11.39 -9.52
C SER A 53 -12.45 12.85 -9.69
N GLY A 54 -12.64 13.68 -8.66
CA GLY A 54 -12.20 15.09 -8.63
C GLY A 54 -10.83 15.33 -7.97
N TYR A 55 -10.09 14.27 -7.65
CA TYR A 55 -8.84 14.33 -6.91
C TYR A 55 -7.68 13.74 -7.71
N GLU A 56 -6.46 14.06 -7.29
CA GLU A 56 -5.23 13.56 -7.90
C GLU A 56 -4.17 13.29 -6.83
N ILE A 57 -3.23 12.40 -7.13
CA ILE A 57 -2.00 12.24 -6.32
C ILE A 57 -1.07 13.41 -6.65
N LYS A 58 -0.54 14.08 -5.60
CA LYS A 58 0.47 15.15 -5.73
C LYS A 58 1.78 14.71 -5.08
N GLY A 59 2.89 15.18 -5.65
CA GLY A 59 4.23 14.96 -5.11
C GLY A 59 4.90 13.71 -5.64
N GLN A 60 6.09 13.44 -5.12
CA GLN A 60 6.82 12.21 -5.41
C GLN A 60 6.40 11.11 -4.45
N GLU A 61 6.56 9.87 -4.89
CA GLU A 61 6.40 8.71 -4.02
C GLU A 61 7.40 8.80 -2.88
N ILE A 62 6.90 8.72 -1.65
CA ILE A 62 7.72 8.63 -0.45
C ILE A 62 7.93 7.13 -0.23
N SER A 63 9.16 6.66 -0.41
CA SER A 63 9.55 5.30 -0.07
C SER A 63 10.83 5.33 0.73
N SER A 64 10.92 4.42 1.69
CA SER A 64 12.17 4.09 2.37
C SER A 64 12.62 2.68 1.96
N ASP A 65 13.92 2.39 1.98
CA ASP A 65 14.43 1.04 1.72
C ASP A 65 13.94 0.02 2.77
N ASP A 66 13.42 0.52 3.91
CA ASP A 66 12.89 -0.26 5.02
C ASP A 66 11.37 -0.53 4.94
N ASP A 67 10.67 -0.07 3.88
CA ASP A 67 9.21 -0.29 3.69
C ASP A 67 8.87 -1.70 3.15
N ALA A 68 9.36 -2.74 3.84
CA ALA A 68 9.01 -4.12 3.53
C ALA A 68 7.71 -4.55 4.22
N MET A 69 6.74 -5.05 3.46
CA MET A 69 5.56 -5.72 4.02
C MET A 69 5.90 -7.15 4.45
N GLY A 70 5.43 -7.55 5.62
CA GLY A 70 5.67 -8.89 6.17
C GLY A 70 4.48 -9.45 6.93
N ILE A 71 4.47 -10.77 7.09
CA ILE A 71 3.47 -11.47 7.90
C ILE A 71 4.09 -11.71 9.28
N ALA A 72 3.45 -11.13 10.30
CA ALA A 72 3.95 -11.21 11.66
C ALA A 72 3.63 -12.57 12.30
N PHE A 73 4.66 -13.20 12.87
CA PHE A 73 4.54 -14.38 13.71
C PHE A 73 4.95 -14.05 15.14
N ARG A 74 4.53 -14.89 16.09
CA ARG A 74 5.11 -14.83 17.45
C ARG A 74 6.61 -15.07 17.38
N LYS A 75 7.36 -14.42 18.27
CA LYS A 75 8.81 -14.66 18.37
C LYS A 75 9.07 -16.15 18.65
N GLY A 76 9.94 -16.76 17.84
CA GLY A 76 10.29 -18.18 17.95
C GLY A 76 9.24 -19.16 17.42
N ASP A 77 8.19 -18.69 16.73
CA ASP A 77 7.17 -19.58 16.19
C ASP A 77 7.77 -20.52 15.12
N PRO A 78 7.65 -21.86 15.26
CA PRO A 78 8.27 -22.80 14.33
C PRO A 78 7.65 -22.79 12.93
N LEU A 79 6.51 -22.10 12.74
CA LEU A 79 5.84 -22.00 11.45
C LEU A 79 6.52 -21.03 10.49
N VAL A 80 7.38 -20.12 10.96
CA VAL A 80 8.03 -19.09 10.13
C VAL A 80 8.76 -19.73 8.94
N ALA A 81 9.56 -20.77 9.19
CA ALA A 81 10.32 -21.44 8.15
C ALA A 81 9.42 -22.10 7.09
N LYS A 82 8.35 -22.77 7.53
CA LYS A 82 7.38 -23.42 6.63
C LYS A 82 6.62 -22.39 5.80
N PHE A 83 6.23 -21.27 6.41
CA PHE A 83 5.53 -20.19 5.73
C PHE A 83 6.40 -19.54 4.64
N ASN A 84 7.65 -19.24 4.98
CA ASN A 84 8.59 -18.64 4.02
C ASN A 84 8.87 -19.57 2.84
N ALA A 85 8.99 -20.88 3.07
CA ALA A 85 9.16 -21.86 1.99
C ALA A 85 7.95 -21.90 1.05
N ALA A 86 6.73 -21.95 1.60
CA ALA A 86 5.51 -21.92 0.79
C ALA A 86 5.36 -20.59 0.01
N LEU A 87 5.67 -19.45 0.64
CA LEU A 87 5.64 -18.15 -0.03
C LEU A 87 6.64 -18.07 -1.18
N ALA A 88 7.84 -18.64 -1.03
CA ALA A 88 8.83 -18.72 -2.10
C ALA A 88 8.30 -19.56 -3.27
N GLU A 89 7.72 -20.73 -3.00
CA GLU A 89 7.11 -21.58 -4.04
C GLU A 89 6.00 -20.86 -4.82
N LEU A 90 5.12 -20.13 -4.12
CA LEU A 90 4.05 -19.34 -4.76
C LEU A 90 4.59 -18.21 -5.65
N LYS A 91 5.70 -17.60 -5.27
CA LYS A 91 6.37 -16.58 -6.09
C LYS A 91 7.04 -17.21 -7.31
N ASP A 92 7.73 -18.33 -7.14
CA ASP A 92 8.44 -19.03 -8.21
C ASP A 92 7.49 -19.59 -9.28
N ASN A 93 6.33 -20.12 -8.87
CA ASN A 93 5.36 -20.70 -9.78
C ASN A 93 4.32 -19.70 -10.34
N GLY A 94 4.43 -18.42 -9.98
CA GLY A 94 3.56 -17.34 -10.48
C GLY A 94 2.16 -17.28 -9.85
N THR A 95 1.81 -18.19 -8.94
CA THR A 95 0.51 -18.15 -8.23
C THR A 95 0.36 -16.87 -7.42
N TYR A 96 1.45 -16.37 -6.84
CA TYR A 96 1.45 -15.11 -6.11
C TYR A 96 0.96 -13.95 -6.99
N ASP A 97 1.49 -13.82 -8.22
CA ASP A 97 1.07 -12.76 -9.14
C ASP A 97 -0.37 -12.92 -9.61
N GLN A 98 -0.85 -14.16 -9.81
CA GLN A 98 -2.26 -14.39 -10.15
C GLN A 98 -3.20 -13.87 -9.05
N ILE A 99 -2.83 -14.10 -7.79
CA ILE A 99 -3.57 -13.58 -6.65
C ILE A 99 -3.48 -12.04 -6.64
N THR A 100 -2.29 -11.45 -6.65
CA THR A 100 -2.14 -9.99 -6.54
C THR A 100 -2.76 -9.23 -7.71
N GLY A 101 -2.63 -9.76 -8.93
CA GLY A 101 -3.21 -9.17 -10.14
C GLY A 101 -4.73 -9.04 -10.07
N SER A 102 -5.41 -9.98 -9.42
CA SER A 102 -6.86 -9.96 -9.22
C SER A 102 -7.32 -8.80 -8.32
N TYR A 103 -6.45 -8.29 -7.45
CA TYR A 103 -6.77 -7.21 -6.51
C TYR A 103 -6.22 -5.85 -6.94
N PHE A 104 -4.99 -5.79 -7.45
CA PHE A 104 -4.26 -4.54 -7.62
C PHE A 104 -3.87 -4.22 -9.07
N GLY A 105 -4.19 -5.11 -10.02
CA GLY A 105 -3.88 -4.90 -11.45
C GLY A 105 -2.39 -4.77 -11.77
N THR A 106 -1.50 -5.16 -10.85
CA THR A 106 -0.04 -5.09 -11.00
C THR A 106 0.60 -6.44 -10.69
N SER A 107 1.58 -6.83 -11.52
CA SER A 107 2.44 -7.99 -11.27
C SER A 107 3.79 -7.52 -10.75
N SER A 108 4.26 -8.10 -9.64
CA SER A 108 5.43 -7.59 -8.91
C SER A 108 6.60 -8.59 -8.82
N THR A 109 6.44 -9.84 -9.27
CA THR A 109 7.53 -10.83 -9.18
C THR A 109 8.36 -11.00 -10.45
N ALA A 110 9.56 -11.56 -10.28
CA ALA A 110 10.46 -11.95 -11.37
C ALA A 110 9.87 -13.01 -12.30
N ALA A 111 8.95 -13.87 -11.83
CA ALA A 111 8.27 -14.86 -12.65
C ALA A 111 7.30 -14.20 -13.65
N ALA A 112 6.53 -13.21 -13.21
CA ALA A 112 5.69 -12.40 -14.11
C ALA A 112 6.50 -11.58 -15.11
N GLN A 113 7.67 -11.05 -14.72
CA GLN A 113 8.55 -10.33 -15.65
C GLN A 113 9.18 -11.23 -16.73
N LYS A 114 9.36 -12.53 -16.46
CA LYS A 114 9.79 -13.51 -17.46
C LYS A 114 8.68 -13.79 -18.48
N SER A 115 7.46 -14.02 -18.01
CA SER A 115 6.32 -14.36 -18.89
C SER A 115 5.86 -13.22 -19.81
N SER A 116 6.19 -11.96 -19.53
CA SER A 116 5.83 -10.83 -20.41
C SER A 116 6.87 -10.57 -21.51
N ARG A 117 7.98 -11.32 -21.53
CA ARG A 117 9.09 -11.17 -22.49
C ARG A 117 9.13 -12.29 -23.54
N ASP A 118 8.19 -13.22 -23.46
CA ASP A 118 7.92 -14.28 -24.44
C ASP A 118 6.64 -13.93 -25.24
#